data_AF-A0A1X1EY94-F1
#
_entry.id   AF-A0A1X1EY94-F1
#
_cell.length_a   1.000
_cell.length_b   1.000
_cell.length_c   1.000
_cell.angle_alpha   90.00
_cell.angle_beta   90.00
_cell.angle_gamma   90.00
#
_symmetry.space_group_name_H-M   'P 1'
#
loop_
_entity.id
_entity.type
_entity.pdbx_description
1 polymer ?
#
loop_
_entity_poly.entity_id
_entity_poly.type
_entity_poly.pdbx_seq_one_letter_code
_entity_poly.pdbx_strand_id
1 'polypeptide(L)'
;MRKHYPRNGNADLKALQAQIQAHWPTLPRKGSKVSQMEKLLFRLVDLQVLDIQTITAKQLISVLHACKINIKITTVITALSTLRAEVSPQNQQWFNAHWQKVSHKIGKTKLALAQLVEVLREEGCPEMTPSEMRRALLNIGEDICIATLCHALALLHTSVTAEQVERVKTLWQQVADGNSHKMDQLITLILLLDYQRRPMTSVELKMALARAEIAISDDMIRNAQAIARTQVTPQQQAWFDTHWSTTFGDTWGDILENLLHRQGRPVLTPPQLWLLLVNAKVKVSFSAVRHAMSADRAVHNATLTAQQIQSILDRWQALAATGSMTQVRRLGTLLLEGIAPGELKLALRSAGISASHVAMGLAMAAVNTTITPDLVTWFKTRWATLSHPPQVSVQGRLIMLLRQPECPPDLTQSKLQRLLWEVDVDVCISTLTHILRAAGRHPAGGMLAASIEPGKDTQLEAVLEMALDMAQDYLPASERQQETD
;
A
#
# COMPACT_ATOMS: atom_id res chain seq x y z
N MET A 1 -23.87 54.24 22.43
CA MET A 1 -22.40 54.19 22.62
C MET A 1 -21.82 53.02 21.85
N ARG A 2 -21.11 53.26 20.74
CA ARG A 2 -20.38 52.22 20.01
C ARG A 2 -19.13 51.85 20.81
N LYS A 3 -19.10 50.66 21.41
CA LYS A 3 -17.88 50.12 22.03
C LYS A 3 -16.86 49.86 20.92
N HIS A 4 -15.78 50.63 20.92
CA HIS A 4 -14.59 50.34 20.15
C HIS A 4 -13.97 49.03 20.67
N TYR A 5 -13.92 48.02 19.80
CA TYR A 5 -13.07 46.86 20.02
C TYR A 5 -11.65 47.19 19.53
N PRO A 6 -10.59 47.03 20.34
CA PRO A 6 -9.24 47.18 19.86
C PRO A 6 -8.90 46.01 18.92
N ARG A 7 -8.41 46.35 17.72
CA ARG A 7 -7.77 45.41 16.79
C ARG A 7 -6.45 44.90 17.41
N ASN A 8 -6.51 43.82 18.20
CA ASN A 8 -5.35 43.17 18.82
C ASN A 8 -4.88 41.89 18.09
N GLY A 9 -5.03 41.81 16.77
CA GLY A 9 -4.77 40.59 16.00
C GLY A 9 -3.34 40.01 16.08
N ASN A 10 -2.32 40.78 16.52
CA ASN A 10 -0.93 40.29 16.61
C ASN A 10 -0.51 39.84 18.02
N ALA A 11 -1.14 40.33 19.08
CA ALA A 11 -0.82 39.92 20.45
C ALA A 11 -1.41 38.53 20.75
N ASP A 12 -2.64 38.30 20.27
CA ASP A 12 -3.35 37.02 20.44
C ASP A 12 -2.67 35.88 19.68
N LEU A 13 -2.10 36.14 18.50
CA LEU A 13 -1.39 35.13 17.71
C LEU A 13 -0.05 34.71 18.32
N LYS A 14 0.67 35.63 18.99
CA LYS A 14 1.92 35.29 19.71
C LYS A 14 1.63 34.47 20.97
N ALA A 15 0.58 34.83 21.71
CA ALA A 15 0.13 34.04 22.86
C ALA A 15 -0.31 32.64 22.42
N LEU A 16 -1.08 32.55 21.33
CA LEU A 16 -1.47 31.29 20.71
C LEU A 16 -0.25 30.45 20.29
N GLN A 17 0.75 31.08 19.65
CA GLN A 17 1.99 30.41 19.25
C GLN A 17 2.73 29.79 20.45
N ALA A 18 2.88 30.55 21.54
CA ALA A 18 3.55 30.07 22.76
C ALA A 18 2.82 28.87 23.37
N GLN A 19 1.49 28.92 23.46
CA GLN A 19 0.69 27.82 23.99
C GLN A 19 0.72 26.58 23.09
N ILE A 20 0.71 26.77 21.77
CA ILE A 20 0.88 25.66 20.83
C ILE A 20 2.24 24.98 21.02
N GLN A 21 3.33 25.74 21.15
CA GLN A 21 4.67 25.16 21.38
C GLN A 21 4.76 24.41 22.70
N ALA A 22 4.11 24.91 23.75
CA ALA A 22 4.10 24.28 25.07
C ALA A 22 3.29 22.97 25.10
N HIS A 23 2.14 22.92 24.43
CA HIS A 23 1.20 21.79 24.54
C HIS A 23 1.29 20.77 23.41
N TRP A 24 1.77 21.15 22.23
CA TRP A 24 1.91 20.20 21.12
C TRP A 24 2.76 18.96 21.47
N PRO A 25 3.91 19.08 22.17
CA PRO A 25 4.74 17.93 22.55
C PRO A 25 4.08 16.98 23.56
N THR A 26 3.11 17.46 24.34
CA THR A 26 2.46 16.66 25.40
C THR A 26 1.28 15.85 24.88
N LEU A 27 0.85 16.07 23.62
CA LEU A 27 -0.25 15.33 23.02
C LEU A 27 0.16 13.89 22.69
N PRO A 28 -0.71 12.90 22.94
CA PRO A 28 -0.45 11.53 22.56
C PRO A 28 -0.11 11.41 21.07
N ARG A 29 1.03 10.79 20.75
CA ARG A 29 1.43 10.52 19.36
C ARG A 29 0.59 9.44 18.68
N LYS A 30 -0.15 8.65 19.46
CA LYS A 30 -1.11 7.64 18.98
C LYS A 30 -2.42 8.33 18.54
N GLY A 31 -2.99 7.91 17.41
CA GLY A 31 -4.23 8.45 16.85
C GLY A 31 -4.04 9.28 15.58
N SER A 32 -5.14 9.81 15.03
CA SER A 32 -5.10 10.59 13.78
C SER A 32 -4.54 12.01 14.01
N LYS A 33 -3.93 12.61 12.98
CA LYS A 33 -3.48 14.01 13.03
C LYS A 33 -4.62 15.00 13.27
N VAL A 34 -5.84 14.66 12.82
CA VAL A 34 -7.05 15.44 13.09
C VAL A 34 -7.37 15.39 14.59
N SER A 35 -7.36 14.21 15.20
CA SER A 35 -7.63 14.04 16.64
C SER A 35 -6.60 14.75 17.53
N GLN A 36 -5.32 14.75 17.13
CA GLN A 36 -4.27 15.53 17.79
C GLN A 36 -4.56 17.04 17.70
N MET A 37 -4.98 17.51 16.52
CA MET A 37 -5.38 18.91 16.33
C MET A 37 -6.61 19.26 17.15
N GLU A 38 -7.65 18.43 17.16
CA GLU A 38 -8.87 18.65 17.96
C GLU A 38 -8.53 18.77 19.44
N LYS A 39 -7.72 17.86 20.00
CA LYS A 39 -7.28 17.92 21.40
C LYS A 39 -6.48 19.19 21.73
N LEU A 40 -5.58 19.60 20.82
CA LEU A 40 -4.86 20.86 20.97
C LEU A 40 -5.84 22.03 21.03
N LEU A 41 -6.77 22.11 20.07
CA LEU A 41 -7.68 23.24 19.97
C LEU A 41 -8.65 23.29 21.15
N PHE A 42 -9.17 22.15 21.63
CA PHE A 42 -9.98 22.11 22.85
C PHE A 42 -9.24 22.69 24.03
N ARG A 43 -7.98 22.28 24.22
CA ARG A 43 -7.15 22.79 25.30
C ARG A 43 -6.92 24.30 25.19
N LEU A 44 -6.70 24.82 23.99
CA LEU A 44 -6.48 26.24 23.76
C LEU A 44 -7.74 27.08 23.98
N VAL A 45 -8.93 26.53 23.68
CA VAL A 45 -10.22 27.12 24.02
C VAL A 45 -10.43 27.13 25.54
N ASP A 46 -10.15 26.02 26.22
CA ASP A 46 -10.26 25.92 27.69
C ASP A 46 -9.34 26.93 28.40
N LEU A 47 -8.15 27.16 27.84
CA LEU A 47 -7.18 28.15 28.32
C LEU A 47 -7.54 29.59 27.93
N GLN A 48 -8.64 29.80 27.20
CA GLN A 48 -9.11 31.10 26.71
C GLN A 48 -8.09 31.85 25.83
N VAL A 49 -7.17 31.11 25.20
CA VAL A 49 -6.14 31.68 24.30
C VAL A 49 -6.57 31.60 22.83
N LEU A 50 -7.64 30.85 22.56
CA LEU A 50 -8.20 30.68 21.23
C LEU A 50 -9.69 31.05 21.23
N ASP A 51 -10.03 32.16 20.57
CA ASP A 51 -11.41 32.41 20.17
C ASP A 51 -11.73 31.63 18.90
N ILE A 52 -12.50 30.56 19.07
CA ILE A 52 -12.85 29.67 17.98
C ILE A 52 -13.81 30.27 16.96
N GLN A 53 -14.60 31.27 17.34
CA GLN A 53 -15.59 31.87 16.44
C GLN A 53 -14.90 32.79 15.42
N THR A 54 -13.78 33.42 15.80
CA THR A 54 -13.11 34.42 14.97
C THR A 54 -11.89 33.90 14.21
N ILE A 55 -11.22 32.84 14.70
CA ILE A 55 -10.01 32.34 14.03
C ILE A 55 -10.30 31.65 12.68
N THR A 56 -9.58 32.00 11.64
CA THR A 56 -9.67 31.30 10.35
C THR A 56 -8.67 30.14 10.26
N ALA A 57 -8.99 29.11 9.44
CA ALA A 57 -8.07 27.99 9.20
C ALA A 57 -6.71 28.46 8.65
N LYS A 58 -6.69 29.54 7.85
CA LYS A 58 -5.46 30.15 7.30
C LYS A 58 -4.59 30.81 8.37
N GLN A 59 -5.20 31.49 9.34
CA GLN A 59 -4.46 32.07 10.46
C GLN A 59 -3.88 30.96 11.35
N LEU A 60 -4.69 29.95 11.68
CA LEU A 60 -4.25 28.84 12.52
C LEU A 60 -3.12 28.03 11.86
N ILE A 61 -3.20 27.72 10.56
CA ILE A 61 -2.12 27.01 9.86
C ILE A 61 -0.84 27.84 9.80
N SER A 62 -0.93 29.16 9.66
CA SER A 62 0.24 30.05 9.70
C SER A 62 0.96 29.97 11.05
N VAL A 63 0.20 29.97 12.17
CA VAL A 63 0.77 29.84 13.51
C VAL A 63 1.39 28.45 13.72
N LEU A 64 0.72 27.39 13.26
CA LEU A 64 1.26 26.02 13.33
C LEU A 64 2.58 25.89 12.55
N HIS A 65 2.65 26.47 11.35
CA HIS A 65 3.89 26.48 10.56
C HIS A 65 5.02 27.28 11.25
N ALA A 66 4.71 28.41 11.89
CA ALA A 66 5.67 29.15 12.70
C ALA A 66 6.20 28.32 13.89
N CYS A 67 5.42 27.35 14.37
CA CYS A 67 5.84 26.37 15.38
C CYS A 67 6.54 25.13 14.81
N LYS A 68 6.87 25.10 13.51
CA LYS A 68 7.41 23.92 12.80
C LYS A 68 6.50 22.69 12.83
N ILE A 69 5.19 22.90 12.96
CA ILE A 69 4.18 21.84 12.94
C ILE A 69 3.59 21.78 11.52
N ASN A 70 3.99 20.78 10.73
CA ASN A 70 3.52 20.63 9.35
C ASN A 70 2.23 19.79 9.28
N ILE A 71 1.09 20.46 9.03
CA ILE A 71 -0.24 19.85 8.97
C ILE A 71 -0.99 20.40 7.76
N LYS A 72 -1.73 19.54 7.07
CA LYS A 72 -2.54 19.94 5.91
C LYS A 72 -3.67 20.87 6.31
N ILE A 73 -3.99 21.88 5.48
CA ILE A 73 -5.10 22.81 5.74
C ILE A 73 -6.46 22.10 5.90
N THR A 74 -6.67 20.99 5.20
CA THR A 74 -7.89 20.17 5.33
C THR A 74 -8.05 19.59 6.73
N THR A 75 -6.96 19.18 7.39
CA THR A 75 -6.95 18.75 8.79
C THR A 75 -7.39 19.87 9.73
N VAL A 76 -6.89 21.09 9.50
CA VAL A 76 -7.23 22.27 10.31
C VAL A 76 -8.70 22.66 10.14
N ILE A 77 -9.19 22.69 8.90
CA ILE A 77 -10.60 22.96 8.59
C ILE A 77 -11.52 21.95 9.28
N THR A 78 -11.17 20.66 9.19
CA THR A 78 -11.95 19.58 9.82
C THR A 78 -12.03 19.76 11.33
N ALA A 79 -10.88 19.95 11.99
CA ALA A 79 -10.84 20.10 13.44
C ALA A 79 -11.62 21.34 13.92
N LEU A 80 -11.47 22.48 13.25
CA LEU A 80 -12.26 23.68 13.57
C LEU A 80 -13.76 23.46 13.38
N SER A 81 -14.16 22.73 12.34
CA SER A 81 -15.58 22.41 12.10
C SER A 81 -16.15 21.52 13.19
N THR A 82 -15.41 20.48 13.63
CA THR A 82 -15.78 19.63 14.77
C THR A 82 -15.95 20.45 16.05
N LEU A 83 -15.00 21.34 16.36
CA LEU A 83 -15.05 22.11 17.60
C LEU A 83 -16.17 23.16 17.61
N ARG A 84 -16.49 23.76 16.46
CA ARG A 84 -17.59 24.71 16.30
C ARG A 84 -18.96 24.06 16.30
N ALA A 85 -19.02 22.75 16.10
CA ALA A 85 -20.27 22.02 16.09
C ALA A 85 -20.89 22.02 17.50
N GLU A 86 -22.14 22.44 17.58
CA GLU A 86 -22.94 22.38 18.79
C GLU A 86 -23.79 21.11 18.78
N VAL A 87 -23.66 20.28 19.81
CA VAL A 87 -24.46 19.06 19.95
C VAL A 87 -25.54 19.34 20.96
N SER A 88 -26.81 19.25 20.55
CA SER A 88 -27.93 19.44 21.47
C SER A 88 -27.88 18.39 22.60
N PRO A 89 -28.33 18.73 23.83
CA PRO A 89 -28.34 17.77 24.94
C PRO A 89 -29.11 16.49 24.62
N GLN A 90 -30.20 16.60 23.86
CA GLN A 90 -31.01 15.47 23.41
C GLN A 90 -30.22 14.54 22.48
N ASN A 91 -29.52 15.11 21.49
CA ASN A 91 -28.69 14.32 20.56
C ASN A 91 -27.52 13.65 21.28
N GLN A 92 -26.89 14.34 22.24
CA GLN A 92 -25.82 13.75 23.05
C GLN A 92 -26.33 12.60 23.90
N GLN A 93 -27.49 12.76 24.57
CA GLN A 93 -28.10 11.69 25.36
C GLN A 93 -28.47 10.49 24.49
N TRP A 94 -28.97 10.73 23.28
CA TRP A 94 -29.28 9.66 22.33
C TRP A 94 -28.03 8.87 21.94
N PHE A 95 -26.92 9.54 21.58
CA PHE A 95 -25.65 8.89 21.26
C PHE A 95 -25.10 8.11 22.45
N ASN A 96 -25.15 8.66 23.67
CA ASN A 96 -24.69 7.96 24.88
C ASN A 96 -25.43 6.64 25.08
N ALA A 97 -26.77 6.65 24.95
CA ALA A 97 -27.60 5.48 25.17
C ALA A 97 -27.41 4.41 24.07
N HIS A 98 -27.46 4.82 22.81
CA HIS A 98 -27.42 3.89 21.67
C HIS A 98 -26.01 3.35 21.42
N TRP A 99 -24.97 4.15 21.66
CA TRP A 99 -23.59 3.68 21.56
C TRP A 99 -23.30 2.53 22.52
N GLN A 100 -23.73 2.65 23.78
CA GLN A 100 -23.57 1.60 24.78
C GLN A 100 -24.43 0.37 24.45
N LYS A 101 -25.69 0.57 24.06
CA LYS A 101 -26.60 -0.50 23.63
C LYS A 101 -25.99 -1.37 22.52
N VAL A 102 -25.44 -0.75 21.48
CA VAL A 102 -24.82 -1.46 20.35
C VAL A 102 -23.46 -2.08 20.75
N SER A 103 -22.68 -1.42 21.61
CA SER A 103 -21.41 -1.97 22.13
C SER A 103 -21.59 -3.35 22.75
N HIS A 104 -22.69 -3.57 23.47
CA HIS A 104 -23.00 -4.86 24.09
C HIS A 104 -23.35 -5.96 23.07
N LYS A 105 -23.91 -5.60 21.90
CA LYS A 105 -24.29 -6.55 20.85
C LYS A 105 -23.09 -7.07 20.04
N ILE A 106 -22.11 -6.20 19.75
CA ILE A 106 -20.99 -6.50 18.82
C ILE A 106 -19.82 -7.23 19.53
N GLY A 107 -19.80 -7.23 20.87
CA GLY A 107 -18.78 -7.94 21.66
C GLY A 107 -17.41 -7.24 21.68
N LYS A 108 -16.36 -7.96 22.09
CA LYS A 108 -15.00 -7.38 22.35
C LYS A 108 -14.22 -7.02 21.07
N THR A 109 -14.62 -7.49 19.91
CA THR A 109 -14.00 -7.22 18.61
C THR A 109 -14.51 -5.89 18.05
N LYS A 110 -14.10 -4.78 18.68
CA LYS A 110 -14.51 -3.41 18.34
C LYS A 110 -14.03 -2.97 16.94
N LEU A 111 -14.75 -3.33 15.88
CA LEU A 111 -14.63 -2.65 14.60
C LEU A 111 -15.46 -1.36 14.69
N ALA A 112 -14.79 -0.23 14.98
CA ALA A 112 -15.42 1.07 15.20
C ALA A 112 -16.37 1.50 14.06
N LEU A 113 -16.06 1.13 12.82
CA LEU A 113 -16.93 1.38 11.67
C LEU A 113 -18.23 0.56 11.72
N ALA A 114 -18.15 -0.74 12.04
CA ALA A 114 -19.32 -1.61 12.11
C ALA A 114 -20.27 -1.15 13.22
N GLN A 115 -19.71 -0.82 14.39
CA GLN A 115 -20.48 -0.26 15.49
C GLN A 115 -21.12 1.08 15.12
N LEU A 116 -20.40 1.98 14.47
CA LEU A 116 -20.95 3.25 14.03
C LEU A 116 -22.10 3.05 13.04
N VAL A 117 -21.97 2.16 12.06
CA VAL A 117 -23.05 1.85 11.11
C VAL A 117 -24.28 1.31 11.84
N GLU A 118 -24.11 0.40 12.79
CA GLU A 118 -25.25 -0.14 13.56
C GLU A 118 -25.91 0.90 14.44
N VAL A 119 -25.14 1.76 15.12
CA VAL A 119 -25.71 2.88 15.90
C VAL A 119 -26.52 3.79 14.98
N LEU A 120 -25.98 4.17 13.83
CA LEU A 120 -26.67 5.06 12.89
C LEU A 120 -27.89 4.42 12.20
N ARG A 121 -28.08 3.08 12.31
CA ARG A 121 -29.28 2.36 11.84
C ARG A 121 -30.40 2.26 12.88
N GLU A 122 -30.10 2.51 14.15
CA GLU A 122 -31.11 2.41 15.21
C GLU A 122 -32.23 3.45 14.98
N GLU A 123 -33.46 3.06 15.27
CA GLU A 123 -34.64 3.92 15.07
C GLU A 123 -34.52 5.22 15.86
N GLY A 124 -34.90 6.34 15.22
CA GLY A 124 -34.83 7.66 15.84
C GLY A 124 -33.42 8.26 15.90
N CYS A 125 -32.47 7.77 15.08
CA CYS A 125 -31.17 8.41 14.92
C CYS A 125 -31.35 9.90 14.54
N PRO A 126 -30.78 10.84 15.31
CA PRO A 126 -30.97 12.26 15.06
C PRO A 126 -30.29 12.70 13.76
N GLU A 127 -30.95 13.61 13.03
CA GLU A 127 -30.34 14.28 11.89
C GLU A 127 -29.25 15.24 12.39
N MET A 128 -27.99 14.89 12.12
CA MET A 128 -26.82 15.64 12.55
C MET A 128 -25.83 15.74 11.40
N THR A 129 -25.13 16.86 11.31
CA THR A 129 -23.99 17.01 10.41
C THR A 129 -22.83 16.10 10.84
N PRO A 130 -21.91 15.74 9.92
CA PRO A 130 -20.74 14.94 10.27
C PRO A 130 -19.90 15.53 11.41
N SER A 131 -19.81 16.86 11.48
CA SER A 131 -19.08 17.57 12.53
C SER A 131 -19.76 17.42 13.89
N GLU A 132 -21.09 17.53 13.96
CA GLU A 132 -21.87 17.34 15.20
C GLU A 132 -21.79 15.88 15.66
N MET A 133 -21.91 14.90 14.76
CA MET A 133 -21.75 13.49 15.13
C MET A 133 -20.34 13.19 15.64
N ARG A 134 -19.30 13.72 14.97
CA ARG A 134 -17.91 13.61 15.44
C ARG A 134 -17.76 14.21 16.84
N ARG A 135 -18.36 15.38 17.08
CA ARG A 135 -18.37 16.04 18.40
C ARG A 135 -19.07 15.19 19.46
N ALA A 136 -20.20 14.57 19.13
CA ALA A 136 -20.94 13.70 20.04
C ALA A 136 -20.14 12.43 20.41
N LEU A 137 -19.47 11.82 19.42
CA LEU A 137 -18.58 10.67 19.62
C LEU A 137 -17.35 11.03 20.48
N LEU A 138 -16.78 12.22 20.29
CA LEU A 138 -15.70 12.71 21.15
C LEU A 138 -16.13 12.87 22.60
N ASN A 139 -17.35 13.38 22.84
CA ASN A 139 -17.88 13.58 24.19
C ASN A 139 -18.07 12.26 24.96
N ILE A 140 -18.21 11.12 24.26
CA ILE A 140 -18.25 9.77 24.86
C ILE A 140 -16.90 9.06 24.89
N GLY A 141 -15.83 9.74 24.47
CA GLY A 141 -14.46 9.21 24.47
C GLY A 141 -14.08 8.38 23.24
N GLU A 142 -14.89 8.38 22.19
CA GLU A 142 -14.64 7.60 20.96
C GLU A 142 -13.89 8.42 19.90
N ASP A 143 -12.76 7.90 19.44
CA ASP A 143 -11.87 8.58 18.48
C ASP A 143 -12.09 8.10 17.04
N ILE A 144 -13.30 8.31 16.52
CA ILE A 144 -13.65 7.99 15.12
C ILE A 144 -13.41 9.20 14.24
N CYS A 145 -12.52 9.09 13.25
CA CYS A 145 -12.23 10.22 12.36
C CYS A 145 -13.42 10.53 11.43
N ILE A 146 -13.50 11.80 10.99
CA ILE A 146 -14.61 12.27 10.15
C ILE A 146 -14.73 11.48 8.83
N ALA A 147 -13.61 10.99 8.29
CA ALA A 147 -13.62 10.20 7.07
C ALA A 147 -14.34 8.86 7.26
N THR A 148 -14.10 8.19 8.41
CA THR A 148 -14.83 6.96 8.79
C THR A 148 -16.31 7.26 8.99
N LEU A 149 -16.66 8.41 9.57
CA LEU A 149 -18.05 8.81 9.76
C LEU A 149 -18.77 9.10 8.45
N CYS A 150 -18.15 9.88 7.54
CA CYS A 150 -18.68 10.11 6.21
C CYS A 150 -18.83 8.79 5.43
N HIS A 151 -17.91 7.85 5.61
CA HIS A 151 -18.02 6.52 5.01
C HIS A 151 -19.20 5.72 5.58
N ALA A 152 -19.40 5.75 6.91
CA ALA A 152 -20.55 5.12 7.56
C ALA A 152 -21.87 5.71 7.07
N LEU A 153 -21.99 7.04 7.02
CA LEU A 153 -23.16 7.73 6.48
C LEU A 153 -23.43 7.34 5.02
N ALA A 154 -22.39 7.30 4.19
CA ALA A 154 -22.53 6.85 2.80
C ALA A 154 -23.06 5.41 2.72
N LEU A 155 -22.62 4.50 3.60
CA LEU A 155 -23.12 3.11 3.65
C LEU A 155 -24.61 3.01 4.04
N LEU A 156 -25.16 3.98 4.77
CA LEU A 156 -26.58 4.00 5.16
C LEU A 156 -27.48 4.47 4.04
N HIS A 157 -27.05 5.50 3.31
CA HIS A 157 -27.82 6.08 2.22
C HIS A 157 -27.63 5.35 0.89
N THR A 158 -26.63 4.48 0.80
CA THR A 158 -26.40 3.66 -0.38
C THR A 158 -27.17 2.35 -0.26
N SER A 159 -28.09 2.12 -1.21
CA SER A 159 -28.71 0.82 -1.39
C SER A 159 -28.28 0.25 -2.74
N VAL A 160 -27.97 -1.05 -2.76
CA VAL A 160 -27.68 -1.77 -3.99
C VAL A 160 -28.84 -2.74 -4.25
N THR A 161 -29.42 -2.67 -5.44
CA THR A 161 -30.52 -3.54 -5.88
C THR A 161 -30.00 -4.94 -6.24
N ALA A 162 -30.87 -5.95 -6.25
CA ALA A 162 -30.49 -7.30 -6.68
C ALA A 162 -30.00 -7.34 -8.14
N GLU A 163 -30.59 -6.53 -9.02
CA GLU A 163 -30.14 -6.38 -10.42
C GLU A 163 -28.69 -5.87 -10.49
N GLN A 164 -28.33 -4.86 -9.68
CA GLN A 164 -26.96 -4.35 -9.62
C GLN A 164 -25.97 -5.39 -9.10
N VAL A 165 -26.36 -6.19 -8.09
CA VAL A 165 -25.52 -7.28 -7.56
C VAL A 165 -25.27 -8.34 -8.64
N GLU A 166 -26.33 -8.83 -9.29
CA GLU A 166 -26.18 -9.87 -10.31
C GLU A 166 -25.42 -9.37 -11.54
N ARG A 167 -25.61 -8.11 -11.92
CA ARG A 167 -24.80 -7.50 -12.98
C ARG A 167 -23.32 -7.48 -12.61
N VAL A 168 -22.97 -7.01 -11.41
CA VAL A 168 -21.58 -6.98 -10.95
C VAL A 168 -21.00 -8.39 -10.91
N LYS A 169 -21.75 -9.37 -10.41
CA LYS A 169 -21.33 -10.77 -10.38
C LYS A 169 -21.10 -11.35 -11.78
N THR A 170 -22.01 -11.11 -12.71
CA THR A 170 -21.91 -11.57 -14.11
C THR A 170 -20.70 -10.94 -14.80
N LEU A 171 -20.55 -9.61 -14.71
CA LEU A 171 -19.40 -8.93 -15.30
C LEU A 171 -18.09 -9.36 -14.65
N TRP A 172 -18.07 -9.58 -13.33
CA TRP A 172 -16.90 -10.08 -12.61
C TRP A 172 -16.45 -11.45 -13.13
N GLN A 173 -17.40 -12.36 -13.38
CA GLN A 173 -17.10 -13.66 -13.98
C GLN A 173 -16.58 -13.52 -15.41
N GLN A 174 -17.18 -12.64 -16.22
CA GLN A 174 -16.72 -12.38 -17.59
C GLN A 174 -15.29 -11.82 -17.65
N VAL A 175 -14.92 -10.93 -16.72
CA VAL A 175 -13.56 -10.36 -16.69
C VAL A 175 -12.53 -11.30 -16.06
N ALA A 176 -12.97 -12.33 -15.31
CA ALA A 176 -12.07 -13.35 -14.78
C ALA A 176 -11.42 -14.16 -15.90
N ASP A 177 -12.15 -14.39 -17.00
CA ASP A 177 -11.66 -15.04 -18.22
C ASP A 177 -10.72 -14.10 -18.99
N GLY A 178 -9.49 -13.96 -18.51
CA GLY A 178 -8.44 -13.18 -19.16
C GLY A 178 -7.64 -12.27 -18.23
N ASN A 179 -8.09 -12.07 -17.00
CA ASN A 179 -7.35 -11.34 -15.96
C ASN A 179 -7.07 -12.27 -14.78
N SER A 180 -5.81 -12.61 -14.55
CA SER A 180 -5.38 -13.42 -13.40
C SER A 180 -5.48 -12.67 -12.06
N HIS A 181 -5.45 -11.33 -12.09
CA HIS A 181 -5.38 -10.50 -10.89
C HIS A 181 -6.68 -9.77 -10.57
N LYS A 182 -7.03 -9.76 -9.28
CA LYS A 182 -8.20 -9.03 -8.76
C LYS A 182 -8.16 -7.54 -9.08
N MET A 183 -6.98 -6.93 -9.11
CA MET A 183 -6.83 -5.51 -9.44
C MET A 183 -7.22 -5.25 -10.91
N ASP A 184 -6.73 -6.08 -11.84
CA ASP A 184 -6.99 -5.94 -13.27
C ASP A 184 -8.46 -6.27 -13.59
N GLN A 185 -9.01 -7.31 -12.95
CA GLN A 185 -10.44 -7.63 -12.99
C GLN A 185 -11.28 -6.43 -12.53
N LEU A 186 -10.91 -5.79 -11.41
CA LEU A 186 -11.65 -4.67 -10.85
C LEU A 186 -11.57 -3.42 -11.74
N ILE A 187 -10.41 -3.10 -12.30
CA ILE A 187 -10.27 -2.00 -13.25
C ILE A 187 -11.12 -2.26 -14.49
N THR A 188 -11.05 -3.47 -15.05
CA THR A 188 -11.84 -3.87 -16.24
C THR A 188 -13.33 -3.83 -15.96
N LEU A 189 -13.78 -4.31 -14.79
CA LEU A 189 -15.17 -4.21 -14.35
C LEU A 189 -15.64 -2.75 -14.33
N ILE A 190 -14.85 -1.84 -13.76
CA ILE A 190 -15.20 -0.42 -13.68
C ILE A 190 -15.30 0.18 -15.08
N LEU A 191 -14.34 -0.10 -15.97
CA LEU A 191 -14.37 0.38 -17.35
C LEU A 191 -15.60 -0.12 -18.13
N LEU A 192 -16.01 -1.38 -17.92
CA LEU A 192 -17.22 -1.94 -18.54
C LEU A 192 -18.50 -1.28 -17.99
N LEU A 193 -18.57 -1.03 -16.68
CA LEU A 193 -19.69 -0.30 -16.06
C LEU A 193 -19.80 1.14 -16.60
N ASP A 194 -18.67 1.82 -16.76
CA ASP A 194 -18.61 3.17 -17.32
C ASP A 194 -19.00 3.16 -18.80
N TYR A 195 -18.51 2.20 -19.59
CA TYR A 195 -18.87 2.02 -21.00
C TYR A 195 -20.38 1.79 -21.19
N GLN A 196 -21.00 0.99 -20.30
CA GLN A 196 -22.45 0.77 -20.27
C GLN A 196 -23.24 1.98 -19.76
N ARG A 197 -22.59 3.12 -19.47
CA ARG A 197 -23.16 4.34 -18.90
C ARG A 197 -23.92 4.11 -17.59
N ARG A 198 -23.46 3.14 -16.79
CA ARG A 198 -24.01 2.83 -15.47
C ARG A 198 -22.89 2.82 -14.42
N PRO A 199 -22.17 3.94 -14.24
CA PRO A 199 -21.09 4.05 -13.27
C PRO A 199 -21.62 3.78 -11.86
N MET A 200 -20.79 3.15 -11.03
CA MET A 200 -21.09 2.93 -9.61
C MET A 200 -20.08 3.71 -8.77
N THR A 201 -20.56 4.35 -7.71
CA THR A 201 -19.70 4.95 -6.68
C THR A 201 -18.87 3.86 -5.98
N SER A 202 -17.78 4.25 -5.31
CA SER A 202 -16.93 3.30 -4.58
C SER A 202 -17.73 2.48 -3.55
N VAL A 203 -18.72 3.12 -2.92
CA VAL A 203 -19.57 2.51 -1.88
C VAL A 203 -20.57 1.53 -2.49
N GLU A 204 -21.26 1.92 -3.57
CA GLU A 204 -22.16 1.02 -4.30
C GLU A 204 -21.42 -0.20 -4.83
N LEU A 205 -20.25 0.00 -5.45
CA LEU A 205 -19.44 -1.09 -5.99
C LEU A 205 -18.96 -2.03 -4.88
N LYS A 206 -18.47 -1.50 -3.75
CA LYS A 206 -18.09 -2.30 -2.58
C LYS A 206 -19.25 -3.15 -2.08
N MET A 207 -20.43 -2.54 -1.92
CA MET A 207 -21.62 -3.24 -1.44
C MET A 207 -22.09 -4.31 -2.43
N ALA A 208 -22.05 -4.02 -3.73
CA ALA A 208 -22.41 -4.97 -4.78
C ALA A 208 -21.45 -6.18 -4.80
N LEU A 209 -20.13 -5.93 -4.76
CA LEU A 209 -19.11 -6.97 -4.69
C LEU A 209 -19.25 -7.83 -3.42
N ALA A 210 -19.47 -7.20 -2.27
CA ALA A 210 -19.66 -7.92 -1.01
C ALA A 210 -20.91 -8.82 -1.03
N ARG A 211 -22.03 -8.33 -1.59
CA ARG A 211 -23.26 -9.14 -1.76
C ARG A 211 -23.13 -10.23 -2.82
N ALA A 212 -22.23 -10.06 -3.78
CA ALA A 212 -21.85 -11.08 -4.75
C ALA A 212 -20.79 -12.06 -4.19
N GLU A 213 -20.45 -11.98 -2.90
CA GLU A 213 -19.44 -12.81 -2.22
C GLU A 213 -18.01 -12.62 -2.75
N ILE A 214 -17.73 -11.48 -3.37
CA ILE A 214 -16.42 -11.13 -3.92
C ILE A 214 -15.66 -10.25 -2.92
N ALA A 215 -14.63 -10.81 -2.29
CA ALA A 215 -13.81 -10.11 -1.32
C ALA A 215 -12.78 -9.16 -1.97
N ILE A 216 -13.03 -7.86 -1.86
CA ILE A 216 -12.17 -6.75 -2.31
C ILE A 216 -12.09 -5.67 -1.22
N SER A 217 -10.90 -5.09 -1.02
CA SER A 217 -10.68 -4.02 -0.04
C SER A 217 -11.10 -2.64 -0.57
N ASP A 218 -11.43 -1.73 0.33
CA ASP A 218 -11.76 -0.33 -0.03
C ASP A 218 -10.65 0.38 -0.78
N ASP A 219 -9.40 0.14 -0.36
CA ASP A 219 -8.22 0.74 -1.00
C ASP A 219 -8.07 0.25 -2.43
N MET A 220 -8.33 -1.03 -2.68
CA MET A 220 -8.27 -1.60 -4.03
C MET A 220 -9.34 -0.98 -4.93
N ILE A 221 -10.58 -0.80 -4.44
CA ILE A 221 -11.66 -0.13 -5.19
C ILE A 221 -11.30 1.31 -5.53
N ARG A 222 -10.83 2.09 -4.55
CA ARG A 222 -10.44 3.48 -4.79
C ARG A 222 -9.30 3.59 -5.79
N ASN A 223 -8.28 2.75 -5.67
CA ASN A 223 -7.15 2.74 -6.59
C ASN A 223 -7.60 2.34 -8.00
N ALA A 224 -8.43 1.32 -8.13
CA ALA A 224 -8.95 0.87 -9.42
C ALA A 224 -9.82 1.94 -10.10
N GLN A 225 -10.68 2.64 -9.36
CA GLN A 225 -11.46 3.76 -9.90
C GLN A 225 -10.59 4.94 -10.32
N ALA A 226 -9.52 5.25 -9.57
CA ALA A 226 -8.57 6.28 -9.96
C ALA A 226 -7.83 5.90 -11.26
N ILE A 227 -7.47 4.62 -11.41
CA ILE A 227 -6.85 4.08 -12.63
C ILE A 227 -7.81 4.12 -13.81
N ALA A 228 -9.05 3.66 -13.63
CA ALA A 228 -10.07 3.65 -14.69
C ALA A 228 -10.40 5.06 -15.22
N ARG A 229 -10.30 6.08 -14.37
CA ARG A 229 -10.49 7.49 -14.75
C ARG A 229 -9.26 8.14 -15.38
N THR A 230 -8.13 7.43 -15.41
CA THR A 230 -6.92 7.96 -16.00
C THR A 230 -7.06 8.05 -17.51
N GLN A 231 -6.61 9.16 -18.09
CA GLN A 231 -6.60 9.36 -19.53
C GLN A 231 -5.17 9.36 -20.06
N VAL A 232 -5.02 8.78 -21.24
CA VAL A 232 -3.79 8.81 -22.04
C VAL A 232 -3.88 10.02 -22.97
N THR A 233 -2.86 10.87 -22.98
CA THR A 233 -2.81 12.02 -23.87
C THR A 233 -2.39 11.62 -25.29
N PRO A 234 -2.74 12.40 -26.34
CA PRO A 234 -2.31 12.09 -27.71
C PRO A 234 -0.79 11.99 -27.85
N GLN A 235 -0.02 12.80 -27.11
CA GLN A 235 1.44 12.74 -27.09
C GLN A 235 1.96 11.42 -26.51
N GLN A 236 1.34 10.92 -25.44
CA GLN A 236 1.69 9.64 -24.83
C GLN A 236 1.39 8.47 -25.77
N GLN A 237 0.23 8.51 -26.44
CA GLN A 237 -0.15 7.51 -27.44
C GLN A 237 0.83 7.50 -28.62
N ALA A 238 1.12 8.66 -29.20
CA ALA A 238 2.03 8.77 -30.34
C ALA A 238 3.45 8.26 -30.02
N TRP A 239 3.97 8.59 -28.84
CA TRP A 239 5.25 8.04 -28.37
C TRP A 239 5.20 6.52 -28.23
N PHE A 240 4.14 5.99 -27.61
CA PHE A 240 3.97 4.56 -27.43
C PHE A 240 3.89 3.84 -28.78
N ASP A 241 3.06 4.30 -29.71
CA ASP A 241 2.89 3.68 -31.03
C ASP A 241 4.20 3.66 -31.84
N THR A 242 5.02 4.70 -31.71
CA THR A 242 6.32 4.81 -32.39
C THR A 242 7.34 3.79 -31.88
N HIS A 243 7.30 3.46 -30.59
CA HIS A 243 8.36 2.68 -29.94
C HIS A 243 7.96 1.27 -29.51
N TRP A 244 6.67 1.01 -29.37
CA TRP A 244 6.15 -0.27 -28.90
C TRP A 244 6.52 -1.41 -29.86
N SER A 245 6.31 -1.19 -31.17
CA SER A 245 6.56 -2.18 -32.22
C SER A 245 8.03 -2.59 -32.36
N THR A 246 8.95 -1.77 -31.87
CA THR A 246 10.40 -2.00 -31.96
C THR A 246 11.00 -2.44 -30.63
N THR A 247 10.20 -2.58 -29.58
CA THR A 247 10.65 -2.95 -28.24
C THR A 247 10.53 -4.45 -28.01
N PHE A 248 11.65 -5.07 -27.70
CA PHE A 248 11.79 -6.50 -27.50
C PHE A 248 12.52 -6.78 -26.19
N GLY A 249 12.37 -7.98 -25.66
CA GLY A 249 13.01 -8.46 -24.46
C GLY A 249 12.59 -9.89 -24.16
N ASP A 250 13.42 -10.61 -23.40
CA ASP A 250 13.17 -12.02 -23.09
C ASP A 250 12.07 -12.19 -22.03
N THR A 251 11.88 -11.17 -21.18
CA THR A 251 10.82 -11.13 -20.16
C THR A 251 9.99 -9.85 -20.29
N TRP A 252 8.77 -9.85 -19.72
CA TRP A 252 7.96 -8.64 -19.58
C TRP A 252 8.70 -7.50 -18.88
N GLY A 253 9.59 -7.81 -17.95
CA GLY A 253 10.45 -6.83 -17.30
C GLY A 253 11.37 -6.13 -18.28
N ASP A 254 12.07 -6.92 -19.09
CA ASP A 254 13.01 -6.41 -20.08
C ASP A 254 12.29 -5.60 -21.16
N ILE A 255 11.12 -6.07 -21.60
CA ILE A 255 10.27 -5.35 -22.57
C ILE A 255 9.85 -3.99 -21.99
N LEU A 256 9.30 -3.95 -20.78
CA LEU A 256 8.86 -2.71 -20.14
C LEU A 256 10.03 -1.77 -19.86
N GLU A 257 11.16 -2.30 -19.40
CA GLU A 257 12.36 -1.51 -19.18
C GLU A 257 12.90 -0.92 -20.48
N ASN A 258 13.01 -1.72 -21.54
CA ASN A 258 13.47 -1.24 -22.84
C ASN A 258 12.52 -0.18 -23.42
N LEU A 259 11.21 -0.34 -23.24
CA LEU A 259 10.21 0.67 -23.61
C LEU A 259 10.44 1.97 -22.84
N LEU A 260 10.58 1.87 -21.52
CA LEU A 260 10.75 3.02 -20.62
C LEU A 260 12.04 3.81 -20.89
N HIS A 261 13.04 3.22 -21.53
CA HIS A 261 14.30 3.88 -21.89
C HIS A 261 14.33 4.48 -23.29
N ARG A 262 13.24 4.40 -24.06
CA ARG A 262 13.17 5.00 -25.39
C ARG A 262 13.27 6.52 -25.30
N GLN A 263 13.97 7.11 -26.26
CA GLN A 263 14.13 8.56 -26.34
C GLN A 263 12.78 9.26 -26.51
N GLY A 264 12.71 10.53 -26.10
CA GLY A 264 11.49 11.33 -26.23
C GLY A 264 10.33 10.91 -25.32
N ARG A 265 10.58 10.08 -24.30
CA ARG A 265 9.55 9.61 -23.36
C ARG A 265 8.80 10.78 -22.69
N PRO A 266 7.48 10.90 -22.86
CA PRO A 266 6.68 11.89 -22.15
C PRO A 266 6.54 11.51 -20.67
N VAL A 267 6.13 12.45 -19.83
CA VAL A 267 5.82 12.15 -18.43
C VAL A 267 4.67 11.16 -18.39
N LEU A 268 4.94 9.98 -17.81
CA LEU A 268 4.00 8.87 -17.71
C LEU A 268 3.84 8.46 -16.25
N THR A 269 2.61 8.11 -15.90
CA THR A 269 2.26 7.45 -14.64
C THR A 269 2.00 5.96 -14.88
N PRO A 270 2.12 5.09 -13.85
CA PRO A 270 1.81 3.67 -14.00
C PRO A 270 0.42 3.37 -14.60
N PRO A 271 -0.65 4.07 -14.20
CA PRO A 271 -1.97 3.87 -14.82
C PRO A 271 -2.00 4.19 -16.32
N GLN A 272 -1.29 5.25 -16.75
CA GLN A 272 -1.22 5.64 -18.16
C GLN A 272 -0.46 4.61 -19.00
N LEU A 273 0.68 4.11 -18.50
CA LEU A 273 1.44 3.08 -19.22
C LEU A 273 0.67 1.76 -19.29
N TRP A 274 -0.01 1.37 -18.20
CA TRP A 274 -0.84 0.17 -18.21
C TRP A 274 -2.00 0.29 -19.21
N LEU A 275 -2.69 1.43 -19.26
CA LEU A 275 -3.74 1.69 -20.25
C LEU A 275 -3.21 1.64 -21.70
N LEU A 276 -2.02 2.19 -21.97
CA LEU A 276 -1.39 2.10 -23.29
C LEU A 276 -1.16 0.63 -23.72
N LEU A 277 -0.65 -0.19 -22.80
CA LEU A 277 -0.42 -1.62 -23.03
C LEU A 277 -1.74 -2.37 -23.26
N VAL A 278 -2.75 -2.12 -22.43
CA VAL A 278 -4.10 -2.71 -22.58
C VAL A 278 -4.73 -2.32 -23.92
N ASN A 279 -4.62 -1.05 -24.33
CA ASN A 279 -5.11 -0.59 -25.63
C ASN A 279 -4.41 -1.29 -26.81
N ALA A 280 -3.13 -1.64 -26.64
CA ALA A 280 -2.36 -2.44 -27.58
C ALA A 280 -2.63 -3.97 -27.49
N LYS A 281 -3.67 -4.37 -26.74
CA LYS A 281 -4.08 -5.76 -26.48
C LYS A 281 -2.99 -6.59 -25.79
N VAL A 282 -2.15 -5.93 -24.99
CA VAL A 282 -1.10 -6.58 -24.22
C VAL A 282 -1.66 -7.06 -22.88
N LYS A 283 -1.47 -8.36 -22.59
CA LYS A 283 -1.81 -8.94 -21.29
C LYS A 283 -0.65 -8.72 -20.32
N VAL A 284 -0.77 -7.70 -19.48
CA VAL A 284 0.21 -7.37 -18.44
C VAL A 284 -0.51 -6.82 -17.22
N SER A 285 -0.08 -7.24 -16.03
CA SER A 285 -0.72 -6.79 -14.80
C SER A 285 -0.37 -5.35 -14.45
N PHE A 286 -1.30 -4.64 -13.78
CA PHE A 286 -1.02 -3.29 -13.30
C PHE A 286 0.15 -3.27 -12.31
N SER A 287 0.27 -4.31 -11.49
CA SER A 287 1.38 -4.49 -10.55
C SER A 287 2.72 -4.52 -11.28
N ALA A 288 2.85 -5.31 -12.35
CA ALA A 288 4.08 -5.39 -13.14
C ALA A 288 4.51 -4.01 -13.68
N VAL A 289 3.57 -3.26 -14.26
CA VAL A 289 3.82 -1.90 -14.79
C VAL A 289 4.30 -0.95 -13.69
N ARG A 290 3.63 -0.94 -12.54
CA ARG A 290 3.99 -0.08 -11.40
C ARG A 290 5.41 -0.38 -10.91
N HIS A 291 5.78 -1.65 -10.83
CA HIS A 291 7.10 -2.06 -10.39
C HIS A 291 8.20 -1.72 -11.40
N ALA A 292 7.97 -1.97 -12.70
CA ALA A 292 8.91 -1.58 -13.76
C ALA A 292 9.20 -0.07 -13.72
N MET A 293 8.16 0.77 -13.62
CA MET A 293 8.32 2.22 -13.54
C MET A 293 9.00 2.70 -12.25
N SER A 294 8.74 2.03 -11.12
CA SER A 294 9.42 2.35 -9.85
C SER A 294 10.92 2.06 -9.93
N ALA A 295 11.29 0.92 -10.51
CA ALA A 295 12.67 0.53 -10.72
C ALA A 295 13.37 1.44 -11.74
N ASP A 296 12.72 1.81 -12.83
CA ASP A 296 13.22 2.77 -13.82
C ASP A 296 13.55 4.14 -13.19
N ARG A 297 12.65 4.65 -12.34
CA ARG A 297 12.89 5.90 -11.58
C ARG A 297 14.10 5.78 -10.65
N ALA A 298 14.25 4.64 -9.96
CA ALA A 298 15.38 4.42 -9.07
C ALA A 298 16.72 4.42 -9.84
N VAL A 299 16.74 3.86 -11.06
CA VAL A 299 17.91 3.89 -11.94
C VAL A 299 18.19 5.30 -12.48
N HIS A 300 17.17 6.02 -12.95
CA HIS A 300 17.34 7.39 -13.47
C HIS A 300 17.79 8.39 -12.40
N ASN A 301 17.41 8.16 -11.13
CA ASN A 301 17.85 8.98 -10.01
C ASN A 301 19.24 8.60 -9.49
N ALA A 302 19.79 7.45 -9.91
CA ALA A 302 21.13 7.03 -9.51
C ALA A 302 22.18 7.77 -10.35
N THR A 303 23.05 8.51 -9.68
CA THR A 303 24.22 9.15 -10.30
C THR A 303 25.48 8.46 -9.82
N LEU A 304 26.08 7.64 -10.68
CA LEU A 304 27.35 6.97 -10.42
C LEU A 304 28.45 7.52 -11.34
N THR A 305 29.64 7.67 -10.80
CA THR A 305 30.86 7.90 -11.56
C THR A 305 31.34 6.60 -12.23
N ALA A 306 32.15 6.71 -13.28
CA ALA A 306 32.73 5.53 -13.96
C ALA A 306 33.55 4.65 -13.00
N GLN A 307 34.26 5.25 -12.04
CA GLN A 307 35.01 4.51 -11.03
C GLN A 307 34.10 3.71 -10.09
N GLN A 308 32.96 4.26 -9.68
CA GLN A 308 31.98 3.55 -8.85
C GLN A 308 31.32 2.40 -9.62
N ILE A 309 30.99 2.62 -10.90
CA ILE A 309 30.49 1.56 -11.78
C ILE A 309 31.49 0.41 -11.84
N GLN A 310 32.77 0.70 -12.13
CA GLN A 310 33.80 -0.33 -12.21
C GLN A 310 33.97 -1.07 -10.88
N SER A 311 33.97 -0.36 -9.76
CA SER A 311 34.08 -1.00 -8.44
C SER A 311 32.92 -1.97 -8.14
N ILE A 312 31.69 -1.64 -8.55
CA ILE A 312 30.53 -2.54 -8.41
C ILE A 312 30.69 -3.77 -9.32
N LEU A 313 31.16 -3.56 -10.55
CA LEU A 313 31.39 -4.65 -11.51
C LEU A 313 32.50 -5.61 -11.04
N ASP A 314 33.59 -5.10 -10.50
CA ASP A 314 34.69 -5.91 -9.97
C ASP A 314 34.21 -6.79 -8.82
N ARG A 315 33.38 -6.24 -7.91
CA ARG A 315 32.76 -6.99 -6.81
C ARG A 315 31.77 -8.03 -7.31
N TRP A 316 30.95 -7.68 -8.31
CA TRP A 316 30.07 -8.63 -8.97
C TRP A 316 30.83 -9.82 -9.55
N GLN A 317 31.94 -9.56 -10.25
CA GLN A 317 32.79 -10.59 -10.83
C GLN A 317 33.48 -11.44 -9.76
N ALA A 318 33.95 -10.84 -8.67
CA ALA A 318 34.51 -11.57 -7.53
C ALA A 318 33.49 -12.53 -6.90
N LEU A 319 32.24 -12.09 -6.72
CA LEU A 319 31.14 -12.94 -6.26
C LEU A 319 30.70 -14.00 -7.27
N ALA A 320 30.98 -13.78 -8.56
CA ALA A 320 30.73 -14.78 -9.60
C ALA A 320 31.80 -15.88 -9.62
N ALA A 321 33.04 -15.53 -9.28
CA ALA A 321 34.18 -16.45 -9.26
C ALA A 321 34.14 -17.45 -8.09
N THR A 322 33.41 -17.16 -7.00
CA THR A 322 33.35 -18.01 -5.80
C THR A 322 32.45 -19.26 -5.92
N GLY A 323 31.83 -19.51 -7.08
CA GLY A 323 31.06 -20.75 -7.36
C GLY A 323 29.57 -20.53 -7.67
N SER A 324 28.73 -21.53 -7.34
CA SER A 324 27.31 -21.64 -7.71
C SER A 324 26.35 -20.70 -6.95
N MET A 325 26.78 -19.46 -6.68
CA MET A 325 25.95 -18.43 -6.07
C MET A 325 24.89 -17.96 -7.08
N THR A 326 23.62 -17.99 -6.67
CA THR A 326 22.50 -17.54 -7.47
C THR A 326 22.55 -16.02 -7.68
N GLN A 327 21.90 -15.55 -8.75
CA GLN A 327 21.79 -14.12 -9.04
C GLN A 327 21.16 -13.36 -7.86
N VAL A 328 20.15 -13.93 -7.20
CA VAL A 328 19.47 -13.29 -6.07
C VAL A 328 20.42 -13.10 -4.88
N ARG A 329 21.23 -14.12 -4.56
CA ARG A 329 22.21 -14.01 -3.48
C ARG A 329 23.32 -13.01 -3.81
N ARG A 330 23.84 -12.99 -5.04
CA ARG A 330 24.85 -11.98 -5.47
C ARG A 330 24.31 -10.56 -5.34
N LEU A 331 23.09 -10.32 -5.84
CA LEU A 331 22.41 -9.03 -5.69
C LEU A 331 22.22 -8.68 -4.21
N GLY A 332 21.75 -9.63 -3.40
CA GLY A 332 21.56 -9.45 -1.96
C GLY A 332 22.84 -9.08 -1.22
N THR A 333 23.96 -9.73 -1.54
CA THR A 333 25.28 -9.42 -0.94
C THR A 333 25.70 -7.98 -1.22
N LEU A 334 25.61 -7.53 -2.48
CA LEU A 334 25.97 -6.15 -2.85
C LEU A 334 25.03 -5.11 -2.22
N LEU A 335 23.75 -5.44 -2.07
CA LEU A 335 22.79 -4.59 -1.35
C LEU A 335 23.12 -4.49 0.15
N LEU A 336 23.59 -5.57 0.78
CA LEU A 336 24.01 -5.58 2.20
C LEU A 336 25.29 -4.77 2.44
N GLU A 337 26.14 -4.64 1.42
CA GLU A 337 27.31 -3.73 1.43
C GLU A 337 26.92 -2.25 1.35
N GLY A 338 25.63 -1.94 1.25
CA GLY A 338 25.09 -0.58 1.25
C GLY A 338 24.96 0.06 -0.14
N ILE A 339 25.15 -0.70 -1.21
CA ILE A 339 24.93 -0.21 -2.58
C ILE A 339 23.40 -0.08 -2.80
N ALA A 340 22.94 1.08 -3.26
CA ALA A 340 21.52 1.28 -3.49
C ALA A 340 21.02 0.41 -4.67
N PRO A 341 19.77 -0.09 -4.66
CA PRO A 341 19.25 -0.93 -5.75
C PRO A 341 19.32 -0.28 -7.14
N GLY A 342 19.09 1.04 -7.22
CA GLY A 342 19.18 1.80 -8.47
C GLY A 342 20.61 1.90 -8.99
N GLU A 343 21.59 2.11 -8.09
CA GLU A 343 23.02 2.16 -8.39
C GLU A 343 23.53 0.80 -8.89
N LEU A 344 23.18 -0.28 -8.16
CA LEU A 344 23.54 -1.63 -8.53
C LEU A 344 23.00 -1.99 -9.91
N LYS A 345 21.72 -1.68 -10.17
CA LYS A 345 21.09 -1.95 -11.46
C LYS A 345 21.72 -1.13 -12.59
N LEU A 346 22.03 0.15 -12.37
CA LEU A 346 22.72 1.00 -13.32
C LEU A 346 24.10 0.45 -13.69
N ALA A 347 24.89 0.06 -12.69
CA ALA A 347 26.24 -0.48 -12.90
C ALA A 347 26.20 -1.80 -13.70
N LEU A 348 25.37 -2.77 -13.30
CA LEU A 348 25.25 -4.05 -14.02
C LEU A 348 24.80 -3.85 -15.48
N ARG A 349 23.86 -2.94 -15.71
CA ARG A 349 23.39 -2.60 -17.06
C ARG A 349 24.49 -1.99 -17.93
N SER A 350 25.35 -1.14 -17.37
CA SER A 350 26.45 -0.54 -18.13
C SER A 350 27.43 -1.57 -18.70
N ALA A 351 27.48 -2.77 -18.09
CA ALA A 351 28.25 -3.91 -18.55
C ALA A 351 27.44 -4.94 -19.37
N GLY A 352 26.18 -4.64 -19.72
CA GLY A 352 25.29 -5.56 -20.43
C GLY A 352 24.82 -6.76 -19.60
N ILE A 353 24.95 -6.71 -18.27
CA ILE A 353 24.52 -7.79 -17.37
C ILE A 353 23.04 -7.61 -17.04
N SER A 354 22.19 -8.53 -17.50
CA SER A 354 20.76 -8.51 -17.17
C SER A 354 20.54 -8.96 -15.72
N ALA A 355 20.11 -8.04 -14.87
CA ALA A 355 19.61 -8.32 -13.52
C ALA A 355 18.07 -8.22 -13.54
N SER A 356 17.40 -9.37 -13.59
CA SER A 356 15.94 -9.39 -13.67
C SER A 356 15.30 -8.63 -12.50
N HIS A 357 14.23 -7.88 -12.77
CA HIS A 357 13.51 -7.13 -11.74
C HIS A 357 13.01 -8.04 -10.61
N VAL A 358 12.64 -9.28 -10.96
CA VAL A 358 12.23 -10.32 -10.00
C VAL A 358 13.38 -10.67 -9.07
N ALA A 359 14.57 -10.96 -9.61
CA ALA A 359 15.73 -11.28 -8.79
C ALA A 359 16.14 -10.12 -7.87
N MET A 360 16.10 -8.88 -8.38
CA MET A 360 16.33 -7.67 -7.58
C MET A 360 15.28 -7.50 -6.47
N GLY A 361 14.00 -7.70 -6.79
CA GLY A 361 12.90 -7.63 -5.82
C GLY A 361 13.03 -8.66 -4.70
N LEU A 362 13.38 -9.90 -5.04
CA LEU A 362 13.62 -10.98 -4.07
C LEU A 362 14.82 -10.68 -3.18
N ALA A 363 15.92 -10.20 -3.77
CA ALA A 363 17.11 -9.78 -3.04
C ALA A 363 16.77 -8.65 -2.05
N MET A 364 16.06 -7.61 -2.50
CA MET A 364 15.62 -6.52 -1.64
C MET A 364 14.70 -6.98 -0.52
N ALA A 365 13.75 -7.89 -0.79
CA ALA A 365 12.86 -8.42 0.24
C ALA A 365 13.64 -9.17 1.34
N ALA A 366 14.64 -9.97 0.94
CA ALA A 366 15.54 -10.65 1.87
C ALA A 366 16.41 -9.65 2.68
N VAL A 367 16.95 -8.60 2.04
CA VAL A 367 17.80 -7.58 2.68
C VAL A 367 17.01 -6.68 3.64
N ASN A 368 15.78 -6.28 3.27
CA ASN A 368 14.93 -5.44 4.10
C ASN A 368 14.29 -6.19 5.27
N THR A 369 14.40 -7.51 5.29
CA THR A 369 13.87 -8.32 6.37
C THR A 369 14.65 -8.07 7.67
N THR A 370 13.93 -7.76 8.74
CA THR A 370 14.53 -7.66 10.07
C THR A 370 14.93 -9.04 10.59
N ILE A 371 16.22 -9.23 10.86
CA ILE A 371 16.76 -10.41 11.53
C ILE A 371 17.52 -9.95 12.77
N THR A 372 17.17 -10.53 13.92
CA THR A 372 17.86 -10.24 15.18
C THR A 372 19.11 -11.12 15.32
N PRO A 373 20.15 -10.67 16.05
CA PRO A 373 21.33 -11.50 16.34
C PRO A 373 20.99 -12.83 17.00
N ASP A 374 19.99 -12.84 17.88
CA ASP A 374 19.50 -14.06 18.55
C ASP A 374 18.92 -15.06 17.55
N LEU A 375 18.17 -14.57 16.56
CA LEU A 375 17.60 -15.40 15.50
C LEU A 375 18.69 -15.99 14.60
N VAL A 376 19.71 -15.20 14.25
CA VAL A 376 20.88 -15.71 13.51
C VAL A 376 21.60 -16.79 14.31
N THR A 377 21.84 -16.53 15.60
CA THR A 377 22.55 -17.46 16.48
C THR A 377 21.79 -18.77 16.65
N TRP A 378 20.48 -18.69 16.88
CA TRP A 378 19.59 -19.84 16.90
C TRP A 378 19.67 -20.62 15.60
N PHE A 379 19.54 -19.93 14.46
CA PHE A 379 19.55 -20.57 13.15
C PHE A 379 20.89 -21.25 12.86
N LYS A 380 22.03 -20.57 13.08
CA LYS A 380 23.38 -21.13 12.89
C LYS A 380 23.59 -22.37 13.76
N THR A 381 23.19 -22.30 15.03
CA THR A 381 23.35 -23.41 15.98
C THR A 381 22.52 -24.62 15.55
N ARG A 382 21.22 -24.42 15.28
CA ARG A 382 20.32 -25.50 14.86
C ARG A 382 20.69 -26.05 13.49
N TRP A 383 21.07 -25.18 12.56
CA TRP A 383 21.59 -25.59 11.27
C TRP A 383 22.78 -26.51 11.50
N ALA A 384 23.82 -26.09 12.22
CA ALA A 384 25.00 -26.90 12.48
C ALA A 384 24.68 -28.27 13.12
N THR A 385 23.72 -28.36 14.04
CA THR A 385 23.29 -29.63 14.65
C THR A 385 22.57 -30.58 13.70
N LEU A 386 22.00 -30.05 12.61
CA LEU A 386 21.36 -30.84 11.55
C LEU A 386 22.35 -31.19 10.42
N SER A 387 23.60 -30.76 10.52
CA SER A 387 24.68 -31.32 9.72
C SER A 387 24.91 -32.75 10.22
N HIS A 388 24.74 -33.75 9.34
CA HIS A 388 24.91 -35.21 9.56
C HIS A 388 23.56 -35.94 9.71
N PRO A 389 23.14 -36.74 8.70
CA PRO A 389 23.95 -37.60 7.83
C PRO A 389 23.97 -37.20 6.33
N PRO A 390 24.87 -37.78 5.51
CA PRO A 390 25.09 -37.45 4.08
C PRO A 390 23.92 -37.74 3.13
N GLN A 391 22.76 -38.19 3.63
CA GLN A 391 21.60 -38.58 2.82
C GLN A 391 20.44 -37.59 2.85
N VAL A 392 20.50 -36.54 3.67
CA VAL A 392 19.39 -35.57 3.78
C VAL A 392 19.68 -34.36 2.87
N SER A 393 18.82 -34.16 1.88
CA SER A 393 18.89 -32.99 0.99
C SER A 393 18.75 -31.68 1.79
N VAL A 394 19.28 -30.57 1.26
CA VAL A 394 19.11 -29.22 1.85
C VAL A 394 17.63 -28.92 2.14
N GLN A 395 16.73 -29.38 1.25
CA GLN A 395 15.29 -29.25 1.42
C GLN A 395 14.79 -30.05 2.65
N GLY A 396 15.18 -31.32 2.77
CA GLY A 396 14.81 -32.17 3.91
C GLY A 396 15.31 -31.60 5.24
N ARG A 397 16.54 -31.06 5.25
CA ARG A 397 17.13 -30.42 6.43
C ARG A 397 16.37 -29.16 6.84
N LEU A 398 15.95 -28.34 5.87
CA LEU A 398 15.12 -27.17 6.14
C LEU A 398 13.75 -27.56 6.70
N ILE A 399 13.10 -28.59 6.17
CA ILE A 399 11.83 -29.09 6.71
C ILE A 399 12.01 -29.56 8.17
N MET A 400 13.10 -30.28 8.47
CA MET A 400 13.41 -30.71 9.84
C MET A 400 13.63 -29.52 10.77
N LEU A 401 14.37 -28.50 10.35
CA LEU A 401 14.59 -27.28 11.12
C LEU A 401 13.28 -26.55 11.43
N LEU A 402 12.42 -26.39 10.42
CA LEU A 402 11.15 -25.66 10.55
C LEU A 402 10.09 -26.37 11.41
N ARG A 403 10.23 -27.68 11.60
CA ARG A 403 9.38 -28.52 12.46
C ARG A 403 9.84 -28.58 13.91
N GLN A 404 10.97 -27.96 14.27
CA GLN A 404 11.43 -27.93 15.66
C GLN A 404 10.45 -27.11 16.54
N PRO A 405 10.15 -27.55 17.79
CA PRO A 405 9.25 -26.83 18.69
C PRO A 405 9.67 -25.39 18.97
N GLU A 406 10.98 -25.14 19.02
CA GLU A 406 11.58 -23.83 19.28
C GLU A 406 11.75 -23.00 18.00
N CYS A 407 11.23 -23.46 16.86
CA CYS A 407 11.29 -22.72 15.61
C CYS A 407 10.41 -21.47 15.67
N PRO A 408 10.96 -20.27 15.41
CA PRO A 408 10.21 -19.02 15.41
C PRO A 408 8.98 -19.09 14.49
N PRO A 409 7.82 -18.62 14.95
CA PRO A 409 6.57 -18.72 14.19
C PRO A 409 6.48 -17.73 13.02
N ASP A 410 7.31 -16.69 12.98
CA ASP A 410 7.26 -15.56 12.05
C ASP A 410 8.27 -15.67 10.89
N LEU A 411 8.74 -16.88 10.57
CA LEU A 411 9.65 -17.13 9.45
C LEU A 411 8.92 -17.04 8.11
N THR A 412 9.11 -15.91 7.43
CA THR A 412 8.68 -15.69 6.04
C THR A 412 9.74 -16.23 5.06
N GLN A 413 9.41 -16.30 3.77
CA GLN A 413 10.36 -16.80 2.76
C GLN A 413 11.62 -15.92 2.68
N SER A 414 11.45 -14.58 2.73
CA SER A 414 12.55 -13.62 2.74
C SER A 414 13.41 -13.72 4.01
N LYS A 415 12.78 -13.91 5.18
CA LYS A 415 13.49 -14.19 6.44
C LYS A 415 14.37 -15.44 6.30
N LEU A 416 13.77 -16.53 5.82
CA LEU A 416 14.46 -17.80 5.67
C LEU A 416 15.59 -17.73 4.64
N GLN A 417 15.37 -17.05 3.51
CA GLN A 417 16.39 -16.83 2.49
C GLN A 417 17.60 -16.06 3.05
N ARG A 418 17.35 -14.98 3.79
CA ARG A 418 18.42 -14.18 4.39
C ARG A 418 19.16 -14.93 5.50
N LEU A 419 18.48 -15.79 6.28
CA LEU A 419 19.11 -16.68 7.27
C LEU A 419 19.96 -17.79 6.61
N LEU A 420 19.55 -18.31 5.46
CA LEU A 420 20.34 -19.29 4.71
C LEU A 420 21.66 -18.71 4.22
N TRP A 421 21.67 -17.43 3.83
CA TRP A 421 22.92 -16.74 3.46
C TRP A 421 23.92 -16.64 4.62
N GLU A 422 23.44 -16.58 5.87
CA GLU A 422 24.28 -16.55 7.06
C GLU A 422 25.02 -17.87 7.33
N VAL A 423 24.55 -18.98 6.75
CA VAL A 423 25.16 -20.32 6.85
C VAL A 423 25.73 -20.80 5.51
N ASP A 424 25.94 -19.87 4.57
CA ASP A 424 26.47 -20.12 3.23
C ASP A 424 25.65 -21.09 2.38
N VAL A 425 24.33 -21.10 2.56
CA VAL A 425 23.41 -21.94 1.79
C VAL A 425 22.60 -21.06 0.85
N ASP A 426 22.51 -21.50 -0.41
CA ASP A 426 21.75 -20.80 -1.44
C ASP A 426 20.65 -21.70 -2.01
N VAL A 427 19.41 -21.22 -1.92
CA VAL A 427 18.22 -21.95 -2.33
C VAL A 427 17.29 -20.98 -3.05
N CYS A 428 16.77 -21.37 -4.21
CA CYS A 428 15.82 -20.55 -4.96
C CYS A 428 14.51 -20.36 -4.17
N ILE A 429 13.89 -19.18 -4.31
CA ILE A 429 12.68 -18.81 -3.55
C ILE A 429 11.49 -19.78 -3.77
N SER A 430 11.35 -20.35 -4.97
CA SER A 430 10.32 -21.33 -5.29
C SER A 430 10.45 -22.57 -4.40
N THR A 431 11.67 -23.07 -4.22
CA THR A 431 11.97 -24.17 -3.29
C THR A 431 11.64 -23.80 -1.84
N LEU A 432 11.96 -22.58 -1.39
CA LEU A 432 11.62 -22.13 -0.03
C LEU A 432 10.11 -22.06 0.20
N THR A 433 9.35 -21.67 -0.83
CA THR A 433 7.88 -21.66 -0.79
C THR A 433 7.34 -23.07 -0.56
N HIS A 434 7.84 -24.07 -1.29
CA HIS A 434 7.44 -25.47 -1.12
C HIS A 434 7.81 -26.02 0.25
N ILE A 435 9.01 -25.70 0.74
CA ILE A 435 9.52 -26.14 2.04
C ILE A 435 8.67 -25.62 3.19
N LEU A 436 8.33 -24.32 3.19
CA LEU A 436 7.50 -23.72 4.25
C LEU A 436 6.11 -24.37 4.28
N ARG A 437 5.49 -24.60 3.11
CA ARG A 437 4.22 -25.34 3.02
C ARG A 437 4.35 -26.77 3.54
N ALA A 438 5.40 -27.50 3.15
CA ALA A 438 5.64 -28.89 3.60
C ALA A 438 5.92 -28.99 5.12
N ALA A 439 6.41 -27.91 5.73
CA ALA A 439 6.57 -27.79 7.17
C ALA A 439 5.28 -27.36 7.92
N GLY A 440 4.15 -27.20 7.22
CA GLY A 440 2.88 -26.74 7.81
C GLY A 440 2.88 -25.25 8.18
N ARG A 441 3.87 -24.48 7.69
CA ARG A 441 3.98 -23.04 7.89
C ARG A 441 3.35 -22.36 6.68
N HIS A 442 2.06 -22.07 6.75
CA HIS A 442 1.39 -21.32 5.68
C HIS A 442 1.96 -19.89 5.63
N PRO A 443 2.22 -19.33 4.43
CA PRO A 443 2.32 -17.88 4.31
C PRO A 443 1.01 -17.29 4.83
N ALA A 444 1.09 -16.19 5.57
CA ALA A 444 -0.04 -15.57 6.25
C ALA A 444 -1.11 -15.11 5.24
N GLY A 445 -1.99 -16.02 4.82
CA GLY A 445 -3.04 -15.74 3.84
C GLY A 445 -4.07 -16.85 3.62
N GLY A 446 -3.94 -18.02 4.26
CA GLY A 446 -4.82 -19.17 4.00
C GLY A 446 -5.91 -19.46 5.03
N MET A 447 -5.80 -18.98 6.27
CA MET A 447 -6.81 -19.27 7.31
C MET A 447 -7.03 -18.07 8.22
N LEU A 448 -8.32 -17.82 8.45
CA LEU A 448 -8.93 -16.96 9.45
C LEU A 448 -8.13 -16.92 10.77
N ALA A 449 -7.22 -15.98 10.91
CA ALA A 449 -6.73 -15.52 12.19
C ALA A 449 -6.27 -14.07 12.04
N ALA A 450 -7.04 -13.18 12.66
CA ALA A 450 -6.75 -11.77 12.76
C ALA A 450 -5.41 -11.56 13.49
N SER A 451 -4.35 -11.32 12.73
CA SER A 451 -3.18 -10.56 13.18
C SER A 451 -2.60 -9.83 11.98
N ILE A 452 -3.25 -8.71 11.66
CA ILE A 452 -2.77 -7.76 10.66
C ILE A 452 -1.70 -6.92 11.38
N GLU A 453 -0.42 -7.28 11.23
CA GLU A 453 0.62 -6.26 11.17
C GLU A 453 0.66 -5.76 9.72
N PRO A 454 0.15 -4.55 9.43
CA PRO A 454 0.07 -4.05 8.07
C PRO A 454 1.44 -3.53 7.66
N GLY A 455 2.21 -4.33 6.92
CA GLY A 455 3.33 -3.77 6.15
C GLY A 455 4.54 -4.66 5.90
N LYS A 456 4.64 -5.89 6.42
CA LYS A 456 5.92 -6.63 6.37
C LYS A 456 6.08 -7.65 5.23
N ASP A 457 5.02 -8.13 4.60
CA ASP A 457 5.11 -9.12 3.49
C ASP A 457 4.49 -8.68 2.16
N THR A 458 3.92 -7.47 2.07
CA THR A 458 3.30 -6.96 0.83
C THR A 458 4.28 -6.77 -0.32
N GLN A 459 5.56 -6.54 -0.02
CA GLN A 459 6.60 -6.41 -1.04
C GLN A 459 7.01 -7.77 -1.61
N LEU A 460 7.08 -8.82 -0.79
CA LEU A 460 7.38 -10.17 -1.25
C LEU A 460 6.18 -10.77 -2.01
N GLU A 461 4.96 -10.61 -1.51
CA GLU A 461 3.74 -11.02 -2.24
C GLU A 461 3.65 -10.32 -3.59
N ALA A 462 3.88 -9.00 -3.64
CA ALA A 462 3.91 -8.27 -4.91
C ALA A 462 5.08 -8.69 -5.83
N VAL A 463 6.22 -9.13 -5.28
CA VAL A 463 7.36 -9.65 -6.06
C VAL A 463 7.12 -11.09 -6.53
N LEU A 464 6.40 -11.91 -5.78
CA LEU A 464 6.00 -13.26 -6.20
C LEU A 464 4.87 -13.23 -7.22
N GLU A 465 3.90 -12.33 -7.06
CA GLU A 465 2.89 -12.01 -8.08
C GLU A 465 3.58 -11.51 -9.36
N MET A 466 4.55 -10.59 -9.23
CA MET A 466 5.40 -10.14 -10.33
C MET A 466 6.22 -11.28 -10.95
N ALA A 467 6.77 -12.20 -10.15
CA ALA A 467 7.53 -13.34 -10.65
C ALA A 467 6.64 -14.28 -11.48
N LEU A 468 5.39 -14.48 -11.06
CA LEU A 468 4.41 -15.27 -11.82
C LEU A 468 3.99 -14.56 -13.12
N ASP A 469 3.90 -13.22 -13.12
CA ASP A 469 3.55 -12.43 -14.30
C ASP A 469 4.70 -12.26 -15.29
N MET A 470 5.93 -12.13 -14.78
CA MET A 470 7.13 -11.88 -15.58
C MET A 470 7.86 -13.16 -16.00
N ALA A 471 7.56 -14.30 -15.37
CA ALA A 471 8.06 -15.61 -15.78
C ALA A 471 7.11 -16.36 -16.73
N GLN A 472 5.97 -15.78 -17.11
CA GLN A 472 5.26 -16.26 -18.30
C GLN A 472 6.14 -15.95 -19.51
N ASP A 473 6.73 -17.00 -20.09
CA ASP A 473 7.44 -16.92 -21.35
C ASP A 473 6.58 -16.12 -22.34
N TYR A 474 7.17 -15.09 -22.93
CA TYR A 474 6.56 -14.43 -24.09
C TYR A 474 6.49 -15.46 -25.21
N LEU A 475 5.36 -16.15 -25.33
CA LEU A 475 4.98 -16.83 -26.55
C LEU A 475 4.53 -15.71 -27.50
N PRO A 476 5.32 -15.32 -28.52
CA PRO A 476 4.78 -14.47 -29.56
C PRO A 476 3.51 -15.15 -30.05
N ALA A 477 2.42 -14.38 -30.17
CA ALA A 477 1.27 -14.83 -30.93
C ALA A 477 1.78 -15.13 -32.34
N SER A 478 2.06 -16.41 -32.60
CA SER A 478 2.27 -16.99 -33.90
C SER A 478 0.94 -16.90 -34.65
N GLU A 479 0.56 -15.68 -35.02
CA GLU A 479 -0.67 -15.35 -35.77
C GLU A 479 -0.68 -13.88 -36.24
N ARG A 480 0.48 -13.24 -36.42
CA ARG A 480 0.59 -11.94 -37.13
C ARG A 480 1.19 -12.05 -38.54
N GLN A 481 1.38 -13.26 -39.05
CA GLN A 481 1.80 -13.54 -40.42
C GLN A 481 0.97 -14.67 -41.00
N GLN A 482 -0.34 -14.44 -41.20
CA GLN A 482 -1.17 -15.24 -42.12
C GLN A 482 -2.51 -14.54 -42.42
N GLU A 483 -2.49 -13.23 -42.69
CA GLU A 483 -3.57 -12.57 -43.44
C GLU A 483 -2.91 -11.53 -44.36
N THR A 484 -2.21 -12.02 -45.37
CA THR A 484 -1.91 -11.31 -46.63
C THR A 484 -1.40 -12.38 -47.57
N ASP A 485 -2.35 -13.10 -48.16
CA ASP A 485 -2.33 -13.56 -49.55
C ASP A 485 -3.78 -13.82 -49.99
#